data_AF-A0A8H8BZR4-F1
#
_entry.id   AF-A0A8H8BZR4-F1
#
_cell.length_a   1.000
_cell.length_b   1.000
_cell.length_c   1.000
_cell.angle_alpha   90.00
_cell.angle_beta   90.00
_cell.angle_gamma   90.00
#
_symmetry.space_group_name_H-M   'P 1'
#
loop_
_entity.id
_entity.type
_entity.pdbx_description
1 polymer ?
#
loop_
_entity_poly.entity_id
_entity_poly.type
_entity_poly.pdbx_seq_one_letter_code
_entity_poly.pdbx_strand_id
1 'polypeptide(L)'
;MKPSSQPASSAFTAQVNNNPIGQFDSRFTIADKPSRFFNVGRVFKTLWVEPAGATNSSIHQPGYNSVGYGQFSYSKVRRFVVIRKRLHSCLCLAIHTYGGQGALKSDVRSQDHAVVYSSREAEPKPLPYENITTGGFAVVLEEPGETIAPMSRIDFGKIYTVEHNLKILRVGRVHPGHLPRLEEVFIEALIGPRVKSQGPESEQELEPQAASELR
;
A
#
# COMPACT_ATOMS: atom_id res chain seq x y z
N MET A 1 -5.44 13.15 -54.70
CA MET A 1 -5.36 13.55 -53.27
C MET A 1 -6.43 12.78 -52.51
N LYS A 2 -6.04 11.83 -51.66
CA LYS A 2 -6.95 11.12 -50.73
C LYS A 2 -6.90 11.84 -49.38
N PRO A 3 -8.03 12.08 -48.69
CA PRO A 3 -7.98 12.59 -47.34
C PRO A 3 -7.59 11.47 -46.36
N SER A 4 -6.65 11.80 -45.48
CA SER A 4 -6.12 10.97 -44.41
C SER A 4 -7.16 10.71 -43.32
N SER A 5 -7.37 9.45 -42.96
CA SER A 5 -8.14 9.05 -41.78
C SER A 5 -7.30 9.23 -40.51
N GLN A 6 -7.76 10.06 -39.57
CA GLN A 6 -7.24 10.12 -38.21
C GLN A 6 -7.70 8.89 -37.40
N PRO A 7 -6.88 8.35 -36.48
CA PRO A 7 -7.32 7.27 -35.61
C PRO A 7 -8.24 7.82 -34.51
N ALA A 8 -9.37 7.14 -34.30
CA ALA A 8 -10.30 7.45 -33.24
C ALA A 8 -9.63 7.24 -31.86
N SER A 9 -9.61 8.28 -31.02
CA SER A 9 -9.20 8.15 -29.62
C SER A 9 -10.22 7.28 -28.88
N SER A 10 -9.80 6.13 -28.39
CA SER A 10 -10.61 5.31 -27.48
C SER A 10 -10.72 6.03 -26.14
N ALA A 11 -11.82 6.74 -25.94
CA ALA A 11 -12.17 7.34 -24.66
C ALA A 11 -12.30 6.23 -23.61
N PHE A 12 -11.42 6.27 -22.61
CA PHE A 12 -11.53 5.46 -21.40
C PHE A 12 -12.86 5.81 -20.71
N THR A 13 -13.86 4.95 -20.87
CA THR A 13 -15.15 5.13 -20.19
C THR A 13 -14.93 4.89 -18.70
N ALA A 14 -14.69 5.97 -17.95
CA ALA A 14 -14.85 5.96 -16.51
C ALA A 14 -16.30 5.55 -16.24
N GLN A 15 -16.49 4.36 -15.67
CA GLN A 15 -17.77 3.96 -15.10
C GLN A 15 -18.09 4.97 -13.99
N VAL A 16 -18.91 5.96 -14.31
CA VAL A 16 -19.46 6.91 -13.35
C VAL A 16 -20.42 6.10 -12.47
N ASN A 17 -19.96 5.74 -11.28
CA ASN A 17 -20.79 5.07 -10.30
C ASN A 17 -21.89 6.04 -9.84
N ASN A 18 -23.10 5.86 -10.35
CA ASN A 18 -24.32 6.62 -10.03
C ASN A 18 -24.88 6.34 -8.61
N ASN A 19 -24.04 6.01 -7.62
CA ASN A 19 -24.53 5.84 -6.26
C ASN A 19 -24.91 7.20 -5.67
N PRO A 20 -26.09 7.35 -5.05
CA PRO A 20 -26.46 8.56 -4.34
C PRO A 20 -25.39 8.86 -3.28
N ILE A 21 -24.99 10.13 -3.18
CA ILE A 21 -24.04 10.63 -2.19
C ILE A 21 -24.49 10.14 -0.80
N GLY A 22 -23.77 9.18 -0.21
CA GLY A 22 -23.94 8.81 1.20
C GLY A 22 -24.15 7.33 1.52
N GLN A 23 -24.43 6.43 0.57
CA GLN A 23 -24.60 5.02 0.92
C GLN A 23 -23.29 4.23 0.83
N PHE A 24 -22.66 4.01 2.00
CA PHE A 24 -21.54 3.07 2.12
C PHE A 24 -22.05 1.64 1.92
N ASP A 25 -21.29 0.82 1.17
CA ASP A 25 -21.65 -0.56 0.86
C ASP A 25 -22.03 -1.34 2.14
N SER A 26 -23.23 -1.91 2.17
CA SER A 26 -23.82 -2.56 3.34
C SER A 26 -23.06 -3.82 3.78
N ARG A 27 -22.21 -4.39 2.91
CA ARG A 27 -21.34 -5.51 3.25
C ARG A 27 -20.25 -5.12 4.26
N PHE A 28 -19.95 -3.82 4.37
CA PHE A 28 -19.02 -3.32 5.39
C PHE A 28 -19.69 -3.30 6.76
N THR A 29 -19.29 -4.24 7.61
CA THR A 29 -19.87 -4.47 8.93
C THR A 29 -18.77 -4.54 9.98
N ILE A 30 -19.09 -4.18 11.23
CA ILE A 30 -18.18 -4.39 12.35
C ILE A 30 -18.08 -5.91 12.60
N ALA A 31 -16.89 -6.41 12.91
CA ALA A 31 -16.73 -7.82 13.22
C ALA A 31 -17.30 -8.15 14.61
N ASP A 32 -18.31 -9.03 14.69
CA ASP A 32 -18.93 -9.41 15.98
C ASP A 32 -17.93 -10.08 16.93
N LYS A 33 -16.99 -10.85 16.37
CA LYS A 33 -15.92 -11.54 17.11
C LYS A 33 -14.56 -11.17 16.50
N PRO A 34 -14.02 -9.97 16.76
CA PRO A 34 -12.82 -9.48 16.08
C PRO A 34 -11.62 -10.41 16.25
N SER A 35 -11.43 -10.97 17.44
CA SER A 35 -10.34 -11.92 17.74
C SER A 35 -10.38 -13.21 16.93
N ARG A 36 -11.55 -13.60 16.39
CA ARG A 36 -11.71 -14.73 15.46
C ARG A 36 -11.54 -14.32 14.01
N PHE A 37 -11.82 -13.06 13.69
CA PHE A 37 -11.61 -12.53 12.35
C PHE A 37 -10.13 -12.19 12.15
N PHE A 38 -9.59 -11.16 12.82
CA PHE A 38 -8.27 -10.56 12.57
C PHE A 38 -7.08 -11.47 12.96
N ASN A 39 -6.97 -12.60 12.28
CA ASN A 39 -5.85 -13.53 12.34
C ASN A 39 -4.91 -13.31 11.15
N VAL A 40 -3.66 -13.75 11.30
CA VAL A 40 -2.63 -13.62 10.27
C VAL A 40 -3.12 -14.19 8.93
N GLY A 41 -2.87 -13.46 7.85
CA GLY A 41 -3.27 -13.81 6.49
C GLY A 41 -4.70 -13.39 6.12
N ARG A 42 -5.55 -12.92 7.03
CA ARG A 42 -6.87 -12.41 6.64
C ARG A 42 -6.76 -11.21 5.73
N VAL A 43 -7.57 -11.21 4.66
CA VAL A 43 -7.70 -10.11 3.71
C VAL A 43 -9.05 -9.45 3.89
N PHE A 44 -9.05 -8.13 4.05
CA PHE A 44 -10.27 -7.35 4.24
C PHE A 44 -10.16 -5.97 3.60
N LYS A 45 -11.30 -5.29 3.41
CA LYS A 45 -11.34 -3.87 3.07
C LYS A 45 -11.91 -3.06 4.22
N THR A 46 -11.46 -1.82 4.36
CA THR A 46 -12.09 -0.80 5.21
C THR A 46 -11.99 0.56 4.53
N LEU A 47 -12.87 1.51 4.90
CA LEU A 47 -12.61 2.91 4.62
C LEU A 47 -11.37 3.32 5.42
N TRP A 48 -10.38 3.88 4.74
CA TRP A 48 -9.12 4.31 5.32
C TRP A 48 -8.90 5.79 5.04
N VAL A 49 -8.48 6.52 6.08
CA VAL A 49 -8.22 7.95 6.01
C VAL A 49 -6.74 8.18 6.26
N GLU A 50 -6.10 8.95 5.40
CA GLU A 50 -4.71 9.40 5.56
C GLU A 50 -4.65 10.92 5.48
N PRO A 51 -3.63 11.57 6.08
CA PRO A 51 -3.32 12.96 5.77
C PRO A 51 -3.11 13.12 4.25
N ALA A 52 -3.67 14.16 3.67
CA ALA A 52 -3.35 14.52 2.29
C ALA A 52 -1.91 15.04 2.22
N GLY A 53 -1.14 14.57 1.23
CA GLY A 53 0.18 15.13 0.96
C GLY A 53 0.10 16.56 0.40
N ALA A 54 1.26 17.21 0.27
CA ALA A 54 1.37 18.62 -0.15
C ALA A 54 0.92 18.93 -1.59
N THR A 55 0.41 17.95 -2.34
CA THR A 55 -0.06 18.13 -3.72
C THR A 55 -1.44 18.78 -3.75
N ASN A 56 -1.43 20.12 -3.70
CA ASN A 56 -2.60 21.01 -3.78
C ASN A 56 -3.50 20.78 -5.01
N SER A 57 -3.01 20.15 -6.07
CA SER A 57 -3.76 19.91 -7.32
C SER A 57 -4.88 18.87 -7.19
N SER A 58 -4.98 18.15 -6.06
CA SER A 58 -5.95 17.06 -5.87
C SER A 58 -7.07 17.34 -4.86
N ILE A 59 -7.08 18.52 -4.22
CA ILE A 59 -8.02 18.84 -3.12
C ILE A 59 -9.50 18.80 -3.55
N HIS A 60 -9.77 19.04 -4.83
CA HIS A 60 -11.13 18.96 -5.40
C HIS A 60 -11.56 17.55 -5.83
N GLN A 61 -10.71 16.53 -5.65
CA GLN A 61 -11.04 15.16 -6.02
C GLN A 61 -11.92 14.48 -4.96
N PRO A 62 -12.80 13.55 -5.36
CA PRO A 62 -13.57 12.76 -4.42
C PRO A 62 -12.69 12.06 -3.37
N GLY A 63 -13.11 12.14 -2.11
CA GLY A 63 -12.39 11.55 -0.97
C GLY A 63 -11.43 12.51 -0.27
N TYR A 64 -11.13 13.69 -0.82
CA TYR A 64 -10.44 14.74 -0.10
C TYR A 64 -11.42 15.50 0.79
N ASN A 65 -11.09 15.66 2.06
CA ASN A 65 -11.92 16.36 3.04
C ASN A 65 -11.07 17.37 3.79
N SER A 66 -11.59 18.59 3.95
CA SER A 66 -10.98 19.61 4.80
C SER A 66 -10.94 19.11 6.24
N VAL A 67 -9.82 19.32 6.92
CA VAL A 67 -9.63 19.07 8.35
C VAL A 67 -9.07 20.34 9.02
N GLY A 68 -8.81 20.29 10.33
CA GLY A 68 -8.30 21.46 11.06
C GLY A 68 -6.98 22.01 10.52
N TYR A 69 -6.69 23.28 10.83
CA TYR A 69 -5.41 23.96 10.53
C TYR A 69 -5.08 24.10 9.03
N GLY A 70 -6.11 24.25 8.19
CA GLY A 70 -5.94 24.37 6.73
C GLY A 70 -5.38 23.11 6.07
N GLN A 71 -5.46 21.97 6.75
CA GLN A 71 -4.99 20.69 6.25
C GLN A 71 -6.13 19.92 5.58
N PHE A 72 -5.79 18.86 4.85
CA PHE A 72 -6.74 17.98 4.20
C PHE A 72 -6.45 16.53 4.57
N SER A 73 -7.50 15.70 4.53
CA SER A 73 -7.40 14.26 4.61
C SER A 73 -7.85 13.64 3.29
N TYR A 74 -7.31 12.48 2.95
CA TYR A 74 -7.72 11.68 1.81
C TYR A 74 -8.30 10.35 2.31
N SER A 75 -9.53 10.07 1.90
CA SER A 75 -10.30 8.90 2.29
C SER A 75 -10.56 8.01 1.09
N LYS A 76 -10.23 6.72 1.22
CA LYS A 76 -10.57 5.70 0.22
C LYS A 76 -10.76 4.33 0.85
N VAL A 77 -11.53 3.47 0.20
CA VAL A 77 -11.56 2.06 0.56
C VAL A 77 -10.21 1.43 0.24
N ARG A 78 -9.56 0.84 1.25
CA ARG A 78 -8.27 0.18 1.12
C ARG A 78 -8.39 -1.28 1.51
N ARG A 79 -7.65 -2.15 0.81
CA ARG A 79 -7.54 -3.57 1.11
C ARG A 79 -6.29 -3.83 1.95
N PHE A 80 -6.41 -4.65 2.97
CA PHE A 80 -5.35 -4.99 3.91
C PHE A 80 -5.20 -6.50 4.07
N VAL A 81 -3.99 -6.94 4.38
CA VAL A 81 -3.66 -8.28 4.88
C VAL A 81 -3.20 -8.15 6.33
N VAL A 82 -3.82 -8.89 7.24
CA VAL A 82 -3.37 -8.96 8.64
C VAL A 82 -2.04 -9.72 8.70
N ILE A 83 -1.00 -9.11 9.28
CA ILE A 83 0.32 -9.74 9.49
C ILE A 83 0.63 -10.02 10.95
N ARG A 84 -0.05 -9.33 11.88
CA ARG A 84 0.08 -9.60 13.31
C ARG A 84 -1.21 -9.28 14.05
N LYS A 85 -1.65 -10.20 14.91
CA LYS A 85 -2.79 -9.98 15.81
C LYS A 85 -2.37 -9.20 17.07
N ARG A 86 -3.23 -8.30 17.55
CA ARG A 86 -3.18 -7.67 18.88
C ARG A 86 -4.54 -7.82 19.56
N LEU A 87 -4.67 -7.29 20.78
CA LEU A 87 -5.88 -7.43 21.59
C LEU A 87 -7.08 -6.67 21.00
N HIS A 88 -6.90 -5.39 20.66
CA HIS A 88 -7.95 -4.50 20.15
C HIS A 88 -7.68 -3.99 18.73
N SER A 89 -6.53 -4.37 18.16
CA SER A 89 -6.09 -3.98 16.83
C SER A 89 -5.31 -5.10 16.17
N CYS A 90 -4.86 -4.85 14.94
CA CYS A 90 -3.95 -5.72 14.22
C CYS A 90 -2.94 -4.91 13.42
N LEU A 91 -1.77 -5.48 13.16
CA LEU A 91 -0.84 -4.94 12.17
C LEU A 91 -1.19 -5.51 10.81
N CYS A 92 -1.17 -4.63 9.81
CA CYS A 92 -1.61 -4.91 8.47
C CYS A 92 -0.63 -4.39 7.43
N LEU A 93 -0.58 -5.09 6.30
CA LEU A 93 0.08 -4.64 5.06
C LEU A 93 -1.00 -4.25 4.05
N ALA A 94 -0.81 -3.15 3.34
CA ALA A 94 -1.78 -2.68 2.37
C ALA A 94 -1.62 -3.43 1.03
N ILE A 95 -2.73 -3.64 0.33
CA ILE A 95 -2.74 -4.09 -1.06
C ILE A 95 -3.07 -2.90 -1.96
N HIS A 96 -2.20 -2.65 -2.94
CA HIS A 96 -2.25 -1.54 -3.85
C HIS A 96 -2.26 -1.97 -5.31
N THR A 97 -3.07 -1.30 -6.13
CA THR A 97 -2.92 -1.33 -7.59
C THR A 97 -2.18 -0.11 -8.13
N TYR A 98 -1.98 0.90 -7.28
CA TYR A 98 -1.38 2.19 -7.63
C TYR A 98 -2.01 2.84 -8.87
N GLY A 99 -3.34 2.79 -8.97
CA GLY A 99 -4.05 3.31 -10.15
C GLY A 99 -3.83 2.47 -11.41
N GLY A 100 -3.54 1.18 -11.25
CA GLY A 100 -3.24 0.25 -12.35
C GLY A 100 -1.77 0.21 -12.77
N GLN A 101 -0.89 0.92 -12.07
CA GLN A 101 0.54 1.00 -12.40
C GLN A 101 1.40 -0.06 -11.70
N GLY A 102 0.82 -0.86 -10.80
CA GLY A 102 1.63 -1.74 -9.94
C GLY A 102 2.68 -0.93 -9.16
N ALA A 103 3.79 -1.54 -8.81
CA ALA A 103 4.88 -0.90 -8.08
C ALA A 103 5.82 -0.05 -8.98
N LEU A 104 5.33 0.42 -10.14
CA LEU A 104 6.01 1.40 -11.00
C LEU A 104 5.59 2.85 -10.74
N LYS A 105 4.57 3.07 -9.89
CA LYS A 105 4.16 4.43 -9.52
C LYS A 105 5.35 5.19 -8.92
N SER A 106 5.44 6.48 -9.21
CA SER A 106 6.43 7.37 -8.59
C SER A 106 6.42 7.22 -7.06
N ASP A 107 7.60 7.26 -6.46
CA ASP A 107 7.81 7.16 -5.01
C ASP A 107 7.50 5.78 -4.39
N VAL A 108 7.26 4.77 -5.22
CA VAL A 108 7.11 3.37 -4.78
C VAL A 108 8.40 2.60 -5.05
N ARG A 109 8.91 1.92 -4.04
CA ARG A 109 10.05 1.00 -4.17
C ARG A 109 9.56 -0.41 -4.49
N SER A 110 9.79 -0.88 -5.71
CA SER A 110 9.28 -2.20 -6.16
C SER A 110 9.83 -3.38 -5.34
N GLN A 111 11.02 -3.26 -4.75
CA GLN A 111 11.61 -4.32 -3.92
C GLN A 111 10.88 -4.54 -2.59
N ASP A 112 10.13 -3.54 -2.12
CA ASP A 112 9.33 -3.65 -0.90
C ASP A 112 7.95 -4.28 -1.17
N HIS A 113 7.73 -4.79 -2.39
CA HIS A 113 6.44 -5.30 -2.85
C HIS A 113 6.50 -6.75 -3.27
N ALA A 114 5.34 -7.40 -3.27
CA ALA A 114 5.14 -8.69 -3.92
C ALA A 114 3.81 -8.71 -4.68
N VAL A 115 3.73 -9.56 -5.72
CA VAL A 115 2.49 -9.78 -6.46
C VAL A 115 1.43 -10.40 -5.54
N VAL A 116 0.18 -9.95 -5.66
CA VAL A 116 -0.97 -10.59 -5.01
C VAL A 116 -1.98 -10.98 -6.09
N TYR A 117 -2.49 -12.19 -6.03
CA TYR A 117 -3.39 -12.73 -7.05
C TYR A 117 -4.44 -13.65 -6.44
N SER A 118 -5.51 -13.91 -7.19
CA SER A 118 -6.54 -14.89 -6.81
C SER A 118 -5.96 -16.29 -6.84
N SER A 119 -6.22 -17.11 -5.81
CA SER A 119 -5.77 -18.52 -5.79
C SER A 119 -6.41 -19.40 -6.88
N ARG A 120 -7.39 -18.85 -7.62
CA ARG A 120 -8.08 -19.50 -8.73
C ARG A 120 -7.44 -19.17 -10.09
N GLU A 121 -6.46 -18.28 -10.09
CA GLU A 121 -5.79 -17.77 -11.29
C GLU A 121 -4.29 -18.09 -11.22
N ALA A 122 -3.64 -18.07 -12.38
CA ALA A 122 -2.18 -18.12 -12.43
C ALA A 122 -1.58 -16.83 -11.87
N GLU A 123 -0.41 -16.92 -11.24
CA GLU A 123 0.33 -15.74 -10.78
C GLU A 123 0.66 -14.82 -11.97
N PRO A 124 0.20 -13.55 -11.97
CA PRO A 124 0.58 -12.60 -12.98
C PRO A 124 2.07 -12.29 -12.88
N LYS A 125 2.74 -12.17 -14.02
CA LYS A 125 4.11 -11.65 -14.04
C LYS A 125 4.13 -10.19 -13.59
N PRO A 126 5.16 -9.74 -12.85
CA PRO A 126 5.42 -8.32 -12.67
C PRO A 126 5.47 -7.59 -14.04
N LEU A 127 5.12 -6.31 -14.03
CA LEU A 127 5.25 -5.46 -15.22
C LEU A 127 6.72 -5.36 -15.65
N PRO A 128 7.00 -5.05 -16.93
CA PRO A 128 8.35 -4.68 -17.34
C PRO A 128 8.90 -3.57 -16.44
N TYR A 129 10.14 -3.75 -15.96
CA TYR A 129 10.85 -2.84 -15.03
C TYR A 129 10.29 -2.78 -13.60
N GLU A 130 9.24 -3.54 -13.29
CA GLU A 130 8.74 -3.70 -11.93
C GLU A 130 9.62 -4.73 -11.20
N ASN A 131 10.72 -4.26 -10.61
CA ASN A 131 11.78 -5.08 -10.01
C ASN A 131 11.37 -5.76 -8.69
N ILE A 132 10.27 -6.50 -8.70
CA ILE A 132 9.80 -7.33 -7.59
C ILE A 132 10.62 -8.60 -7.54
N THR A 133 11.32 -8.81 -6.43
CA THR A 133 12.13 -10.02 -6.17
C THR A 133 11.42 -11.02 -5.27
N THR A 134 10.42 -10.57 -4.52
CA THR A 134 9.64 -11.41 -3.61
C THR A 134 8.59 -12.20 -4.38
N GLY A 135 8.52 -13.52 -4.16
CA GLY A 135 7.49 -14.36 -4.78
C GLY A 135 6.06 -13.95 -4.41
N GLY A 136 5.11 -14.16 -5.32
CA GLY A 136 3.73 -13.70 -5.14
C GLY A 136 2.95 -14.43 -4.04
N PHE A 137 1.85 -13.81 -3.61
CA PHE A 137 0.96 -14.33 -2.57
C PHE A 137 -0.46 -14.55 -3.13
N ALA A 138 -0.85 -15.81 -3.28
CA ALA A 138 -2.21 -16.21 -3.62
C ALA A 138 -3.20 -15.85 -2.49
N VAL A 139 -4.38 -15.37 -2.85
CA VAL A 139 -5.51 -15.08 -1.94
C VAL A 139 -6.69 -15.97 -2.30
N VAL A 140 -7.14 -16.75 -1.33
CA VAL A 140 -8.42 -17.46 -1.39
C VAL A 140 -9.54 -16.46 -1.13
N LEU A 141 -10.28 -16.10 -2.18
CA LEU A 141 -11.44 -15.21 -2.11
C LEU A 141 -12.63 -15.96 -1.48
N GLU A 142 -13.22 -15.36 -0.46
CA GLU A 142 -14.35 -15.91 0.31
C GLU A 142 -15.64 -15.09 0.11
N GLU A 143 -15.52 -13.79 -0.13
CA GLU A 143 -16.65 -12.89 -0.36
C GLU A 143 -17.09 -12.92 -1.84
N PRO A 144 -18.36 -13.23 -2.15
CA PRO A 144 -18.88 -13.17 -3.51
C PRO A 144 -18.72 -11.79 -4.15
N GLY A 145 -18.33 -11.77 -5.43
CA GLY A 145 -18.13 -10.54 -6.21
C GLY A 145 -16.81 -9.81 -5.95
N GLU A 146 -16.01 -10.25 -4.97
CA GLU A 146 -14.65 -9.72 -4.80
C GLU A 146 -13.67 -10.28 -5.84
N THR A 147 -12.72 -9.45 -6.25
CA THR A 147 -11.67 -9.79 -7.22
C THR A 147 -10.32 -9.20 -6.79
N ILE A 148 -9.23 -9.79 -7.29
CA ILE A 148 -7.87 -9.25 -7.17
C ILE A 148 -7.42 -8.84 -8.57
N ALA A 149 -7.18 -7.55 -8.78
CA ALA A 149 -6.70 -7.09 -10.08
C ALA A 149 -5.26 -7.59 -10.33
N PRO A 150 -4.86 -7.89 -11.58
CA PRO A 150 -3.51 -8.36 -11.89
C PRO A 150 -2.37 -7.43 -11.43
N MET A 151 -2.66 -6.12 -11.27
CA MET A 151 -1.72 -5.11 -10.78
C MET A 151 -1.68 -4.98 -9.26
N SER A 152 -2.37 -5.86 -8.52
CA SER A 152 -2.38 -5.82 -7.06
C SER A 152 -1.03 -6.24 -6.50
N ARG A 153 -0.48 -5.40 -5.62
CA ARG A 153 0.78 -5.62 -4.90
C ARG A 153 0.56 -5.47 -3.41
N ILE A 154 1.11 -6.37 -2.62
CA ILE A 154 1.22 -6.17 -1.17
C ILE A 154 2.45 -5.31 -0.90
N ASP A 155 2.30 -4.32 -0.03
CA ASP A 155 3.35 -3.38 0.36
C ASP A 155 3.90 -3.77 1.74
N PHE A 156 5.15 -4.22 1.79
CA PHE A 156 5.88 -4.54 3.01
C PHE A 156 6.62 -3.32 3.62
N GLY A 157 6.78 -2.25 2.85
CA GLY A 157 7.48 -1.04 3.27
C GLY A 157 6.67 -0.16 4.22
N LYS A 158 5.34 -0.35 4.28
CA LYS A 158 4.46 0.42 5.17
C LYS A 158 3.50 -0.45 5.97
N ILE A 159 3.62 -0.36 7.29
CA ILE A 159 2.79 -1.09 8.25
C ILE A 159 1.66 -0.19 8.75
N TYR A 160 0.46 -0.77 8.82
CA TYR A 160 -0.74 -0.11 9.33
C TYR A 160 -1.20 -0.79 10.61
N THR A 161 -1.52 0.00 11.63
CA THR A 161 -2.28 -0.50 12.78
C THR A 161 -3.76 -0.26 12.49
N VAL A 162 -4.56 -1.32 12.48
CA VAL A 162 -6.00 -1.26 12.20
C VAL A 162 -6.77 -1.70 13.43
N GLU A 163 -7.58 -0.79 13.97
CA GLU A 163 -8.47 -1.05 15.10
C GLU A 163 -9.61 -2.01 14.71
N HIS A 164 -10.01 -2.86 15.65
CA HIS A 164 -11.02 -3.90 15.43
C HIS A 164 -12.46 -3.37 15.31
N ASN A 165 -12.70 -2.12 15.69
CA ASN A 165 -14.02 -1.49 15.70
C ASN A 165 -14.42 -0.82 14.37
N LEU A 166 -13.60 -0.96 13.32
CA LEU A 166 -13.93 -0.45 11.99
C LEU A 166 -14.93 -1.36 11.26
N LYS A 167 -15.75 -0.75 10.41
CA LYS A 167 -16.58 -1.49 9.45
C LYS A 167 -15.68 -2.09 8.36
N ILE A 168 -15.74 -3.40 8.19
CA ILE A 168 -14.90 -4.13 7.25
C ILE A 168 -15.74 -4.96 6.26
N LEU A 169 -15.20 -5.15 5.05
CA LEU A 169 -15.67 -6.14 4.09
C LEU A 169 -14.69 -7.31 4.06
N ARG A 170 -15.19 -8.53 4.25
CA ARG A 170 -14.40 -9.75 4.51
C ARG A 170 -13.94 -10.45 3.23
N VAL A 171 -12.99 -9.85 2.51
CA VAL A 171 -12.52 -10.34 1.19
C VAL A 171 -12.12 -11.82 1.16
N GLY A 172 -11.29 -12.27 2.11
CA GLY A 172 -10.81 -13.65 2.13
C GLY A 172 -9.58 -13.86 2.99
N ARG A 173 -8.64 -14.68 2.51
CA ARG A 173 -7.38 -15.00 3.21
C ARG A 173 -6.24 -15.31 2.25
N VAL A 174 -5.01 -15.00 2.63
CA VAL A 174 -3.80 -15.50 1.96
C VAL A 174 -3.80 -17.03 2.03
N HIS A 175 -3.37 -17.69 0.95
CA HIS A 175 -3.31 -19.14 0.88
C HIS A 175 -2.47 -19.70 2.04
N PRO A 176 -2.93 -20.71 2.79
CA PRO A 176 -2.25 -21.18 4.00
C PRO A 176 -0.78 -21.56 3.79
N GLY A 177 -0.46 -22.15 2.64
CA GLY A 177 0.91 -22.52 2.28
C GLY A 177 1.87 -21.34 2.11
N HIS A 178 1.38 -20.10 2.02
CA HIS A 178 2.20 -18.90 1.92
C HIS A 178 2.38 -18.16 3.25
N LEU A 179 1.64 -18.53 4.30
CA LEU A 179 1.69 -17.80 5.59
C LEU A 179 3.07 -17.80 6.24
N PRO A 180 3.84 -18.91 6.27
CA PRO A 180 5.20 -18.87 6.82
C PRO A 180 6.10 -17.86 6.08
N ARG A 181 6.10 -17.89 4.75
CA ARG A 181 6.88 -16.97 3.91
C ARG A 181 6.39 -15.53 4.02
N LEU A 182 5.08 -15.31 4.19
CA LEU A 182 4.53 -13.98 4.40
C LEU A 182 5.09 -13.35 5.68
N GLU A 183 5.17 -14.13 6.77
CA GLU A 183 5.75 -13.68 8.04
C GLU A 183 7.26 -13.47 7.93
N GLU A 184 7.98 -14.35 7.25
CA GLU A 184 9.42 -14.23 7.00
C GLU A 184 9.76 -12.93 6.25
N VAL A 185 9.14 -12.69 5.09
CA VAL A 185 9.36 -11.47 4.29
C VAL A 185 9.01 -10.21 5.10
N PHE A 186 7.96 -10.27 5.91
CA PHE A 186 7.60 -9.15 6.79
C PHE A 186 8.68 -8.85 7.83
N ILE A 187 9.25 -9.89 8.46
CA ILE A 187 10.32 -9.74 9.44
C ILE A 187 11.58 -9.16 8.78
N GLU A 188 11.95 -9.66 7.61
CA GLU A 188 13.10 -9.15 6.84
C GLU A 188 12.92 -7.67 6.48
N ALA A 189 11.75 -7.30 5.97
CA ALA A 189 11.44 -5.92 5.61
C ALA A 189 11.45 -4.97 6.82
N LEU A 190 10.98 -5.43 7.98
CA LEU A 190 10.90 -4.62 9.20
C LEU A 190 12.25 -4.40 9.87
N ILE A 191 13.10 -5.42 9.92
CA ILE A 191 14.40 -5.31 10.61
C ILE A 191 15.37 -4.44 9.79
N GLY A 192 15.28 -4.51 8.46
CA GLY A 192 16.16 -3.79 7.56
C GLY A 192 17.65 -4.13 7.76
N PRO A 193 18.55 -3.53 6.96
CA PRO A 193 19.98 -3.60 7.24
C PRO A 193 20.28 -2.84 8.54
N ARG A 194 21.14 -3.42 9.41
CA ARG A 194 21.63 -2.71 10.61
C ARG A 194 22.26 -1.37 10.18
N VAL A 195 21.83 -0.28 10.81
CA VAL A 195 22.50 1.02 10.66
C VAL A 195 23.93 0.86 11.17
N LYS A 196 24.93 1.01 10.28
CA LYS A 196 26.33 1.10 10.71
C LYS A 196 26.45 2.38 11.54
N SER A 197 26.91 2.28 12.78
CA SER A 197 27.19 3.44 13.62
C SER A 197 28.12 4.38 12.86
N GLN A 198 27.66 5.60 12.56
CA GLN A 198 28.56 6.66 12.16
C GLN A 198 29.44 6.94 13.38
N GLY A 199 30.73 6.61 13.28
CA GLY A 199 31.71 7.01 14.29
C GLY A 199 31.81 8.54 14.33
N PRO A 200 32.25 9.13 15.45
CA PRO A 200 32.34 10.57 15.57
C PRO A 200 33.24 11.12 14.46
N GLU A 201 32.75 12.14 13.77
CA GLU A 201 33.51 12.90 12.78
C GLU A 201 34.80 13.39 13.45
N SER A 202 35.94 13.06 12.85
CA SER A 202 37.25 13.49 13.32
C SER A 202 37.32 15.02 13.31
N GLU A 203 37.37 15.62 14.50
CA GLU A 203 37.79 17.00 14.69
C GLU A 203 39.16 17.18 14.04
N GLN A 204 39.22 17.98 12.97
CA GLN A 204 40.48 18.41 12.39
C GLN A 204 41.16 19.35 13.40
N GLU A 205 42.24 18.88 14.02
CA GLU A 205 43.18 19.70 14.78
C GLU A 205 43.68 20.86 13.89
N LEU A 206 43.33 22.10 14.26
CA LEU A 206 43.99 23.29 13.76
C LEU A 206 45.39 23.35 14.36
N GLU A 207 46.42 22.98 13.59
CA GLU A 207 47.80 23.27 13.94
C GLU A 207 48.05 24.80 13.96
N PRO A 208 48.75 25.32 14.96
CA PRO A 208 49.11 26.73 15.03
C PRO A 208 50.27 27.05 14.06
N GLN A 209 50.04 27.90 13.07
CA GLN A 209 51.11 28.41 12.22
C GLN A 209 52.06 29.29 13.02
N ALA A 210 53.31 28.83 13.09
CA ALA A 210 54.43 29.51 13.71
C ALA A 210 54.66 30.90 13.10
N ALA A 211 54.82 31.89 13.97
CA ALA A 211 55.43 33.15 13.64
C ALA A 211 56.94 32.96 13.47
N SER A 212 57.48 33.25 12.28
CA SER A 212 58.81 33.84 12.14
C SER A 212 59.00 34.49 10.77
N GLU A 213 59.23 35.81 10.80
CA GLU A 213 60.31 36.53 10.09
C GLU A 213 60.17 36.72 8.56
N LEU A 214 60.48 37.87 7.92
CA LEU A 214 61.33 39.02 8.22
C LEU A 214 61.01 40.13 7.18
N ARG A 215 60.78 41.38 7.61
CA ARG A 215 61.36 42.63 7.07
C ARG A 215 60.78 43.86 7.77
#